data_AF-A0A2J0L1U0-F1
#
_entry.id   AF-A0A2J0L1U0-F1
#
_cell.length_a   1.000
_cell.length_b   1.000
_cell.length_c   1.000
_cell.angle_alpha   90.00
_cell.angle_beta   90.00
_cell.angle_gamma   90.00
#
_symmetry.space_group_name_H-M   'P 1'
#
loop_
_entity.id
_entity.type
_entity.pdbx_description
1 polymer ?
#
loop_
_entity_poly.entity_id
_entity_poly.type
_entity_poly.pdbx_seq_one_letter_code
_entity_poly.pdbx_strand_id
1 'polypeptide(L)'
;EDIRKTLNKIIAGEINKALSHEEIAGILAGLIDKYAEKNGKAGDIKVLVKKEDLEKIKDTCMSKLKDKVKAGVEFRPSPNINAGFFISFDKGKSYFDFSDEGLLEALSAYLNPELAKLIR
;
A
#
# COMPACT_ATOMS: atom_id res chain seq x y z
N GLU A 1 -5.26 19.61 -21.91
CA GLU A 1 -5.34 18.17 -21.56
C GLU A 1 -3.96 17.57 -21.26
N ASP A 2 -2.95 17.92 -22.05
CA ASP A 2 -1.59 17.36 -21.92
C ASP A 2 -0.89 17.60 -20.57
N ILE A 3 -1.14 18.73 -19.91
CA ILE A 3 -0.49 19.05 -18.63
C ILE A 3 -0.96 18.10 -17.52
N ARG A 4 -2.26 17.78 -17.46
CA ARG A 4 -2.81 16.82 -16.47
C ARG A 4 -2.28 15.41 -16.72
N LYS A 5 -2.20 15.00 -17.98
CA LYS A 5 -1.58 13.72 -18.37
C LYS A 5 -0.11 13.65 -17.96
N THR A 6 0.61 14.76 -18.10
CA THR A 6 2.01 14.87 -17.66
C THR A 6 2.13 14.79 -16.14
N LEU A 7 1.28 15.50 -15.40
CA LEU A 7 1.25 15.44 -13.94
C LEU A 7 0.97 14.02 -13.44
N ASN A 8 -0.04 13.34 -13.98
CA ASN A 8 -0.35 11.96 -13.60
C ASN A 8 0.83 11.01 -13.85
N LYS A 9 1.58 11.18 -14.94
CA LYS A 9 2.80 10.40 -15.21
C LYS A 9 3.90 10.69 -14.18
N ILE A 10 4.07 11.95 -13.78
CA ILE A 10 5.04 12.33 -12.73
C ILE A 10 4.64 11.69 -11.40
N ILE A 11 3.37 11.80 -11.00
CA ILE A 11 2.85 11.20 -9.77
C ILE A 11 3.10 9.68 -9.77
N ALA A 12 2.74 8.98 -10.85
CA ALA A 12 2.98 7.54 -10.97
C ALA A 12 4.47 7.19 -10.84
N GLY A 13 5.35 7.99 -11.44
CA GLY A 13 6.80 7.83 -11.31
C GLY A 13 7.29 7.99 -9.88
N GLU A 14 6.79 9.00 -9.15
CA GLU A 14 7.18 9.25 -7.76
C GLU A 14 6.60 8.22 -6.78
N ILE A 15 5.37 7.73 -7.00
CA ILE A 15 4.80 6.61 -6.23
C ILE A 15 5.71 5.38 -6.32
N ASN A 16 6.11 5.00 -7.54
CA ASN A 16 6.97 3.84 -7.76
C ASN A 16 8.35 3.98 -7.10
N LYS A 17 8.90 5.19 -7.05
CA LYS A 17 10.19 5.45 -6.37
C LYS A 17 10.06 5.41 -4.84
N ALA A 18 8.96 5.94 -4.31
CA ALA A 18 8.72 6.03 -2.88
C ALA A 18 8.42 4.66 -2.25
N LEU A 19 7.69 3.79 -2.96
CA LEU A 19 7.24 2.51 -2.44
C LEU A 19 8.24 1.38 -2.70
N SER A 20 9.45 1.52 -2.12
CA SER A 20 10.42 0.41 -2.10
C SER A 20 9.90 -0.76 -1.26
N HIS A 21 10.48 -1.96 -1.45
CA HIS A 21 10.15 -3.14 -0.63
C HIS A 21 10.26 -2.88 0.88
N GLU A 22 11.29 -2.11 1.27
CA GLU A 22 11.58 -1.77 2.67
C GLU A 22 10.51 -0.83 3.25
N GLU A 23 10.12 0.20 2.47
CA GLU A 23 9.07 1.15 2.86
C GLU A 23 7.72 0.46 2.98
N ILE A 24 7.34 -0.37 1.99
CA ILE A 24 6.09 -1.15 2.03
C ILE A 24 6.08 -2.05 3.28
N ALA A 25 7.16 -2.79 3.53
CA ALA A 25 7.25 -3.65 4.71
C ALA A 25 7.17 -2.87 6.03
N GLY A 26 7.77 -1.67 6.09
CA GLY A 26 7.67 -0.78 7.24
C GLY A 26 6.25 -0.29 7.51
N ILE A 27 5.56 0.17 6.45
CA ILE A 27 4.17 0.62 6.55
C ILE A 27 3.26 -0.53 7.00
N LEU A 28 3.38 -1.70 6.35
CA LEU A 28 2.61 -2.89 6.71
C LEU A 28 2.83 -3.29 8.16
N ALA A 29 4.09 -3.37 8.62
CA ALA A 29 4.40 -3.71 9.99
C ALA A 29 3.76 -2.72 10.98
N GLY A 30 3.81 -1.41 10.68
CA GLY A 30 3.18 -0.39 11.51
C GLY A 30 1.65 -0.48 11.55
N LEU A 31 1.00 -0.77 10.42
CA LEU A 31 -0.45 -0.98 10.35
C LEU A 31 -0.87 -2.24 11.13
N ILE A 32 -0.13 -3.32 10.98
CA ILE A 32 -0.38 -4.60 11.63
C ILE A 32 -0.19 -4.49 13.15
N ASP A 33 0.90 -3.87 13.64
CA ASP A 33 1.16 -3.68 15.08
C ASP A 33 0.02 -2.84 15.72
N LYS A 34 -0.37 -1.74 15.08
CA LYS A 34 -1.49 -0.89 15.55
C LYS A 34 -2.84 -1.62 15.57
N TYR A 35 -3.11 -2.48 14.60
CA TYR A 35 -4.34 -3.27 14.60
C TYR A 35 -4.34 -4.32 15.72
N ALA A 36 -3.20 -4.98 15.95
CA ALA A 36 -3.03 -5.95 17.03
C ALA A 36 -3.18 -5.30 18.42
N GLU A 37 -2.64 -4.08 18.63
CA GLU A 37 -2.80 -3.31 19.87
C GLU A 37 -4.27 -3.02 20.22
N LYS A 38 -5.14 -2.95 19.21
CA LYS A 38 -6.58 -2.70 19.39
C LYS A 38 -7.41 -3.98 19.60
N ASN A 39 -6.78 -5.08 20.02
CA ASN A 39 -7.37 -6.43 20.13
C ASN A 39 -7.76 -7.07 18.78
N GLY A 40 -7.25 -6.55 17.66
CA GLY A 40 -7.38 -7.19 16.36
C GLY A 40 -6.57 -8.49 16.31
N LYS A 41 -7.09 -9.51 15.62
CA LYS A 41 -6.37 -10.78 15.44
C LYS A 41 -5.59 -10.74 14.14
N ALA A 42 -4.30 -11.06 14.19
CA ALA A 42 -3.45 -11.13 12.99
C ALA A 42 -4.03 -12.06 11.91
N GLY A 43 -4.75 -13.12 12.31
CA GLY A 43 -5.47 -14.05 11.42
C GLY A 43 -6.59 -13.43 10.57
N ASP A 44 -7.05 -12.23 10.92
CA ASP A 44 -8.08 -11.51 10.17
C ASP A 44 -7.47 -10.54 9.13
N ILE A 45 -6.13 -10.46 9.07
CA ILE A 45 -5.39 -9.57 8.16
C ILE A 45 -5.02 -10.30 6.88
N LYS A 46 -5.33 -9.69 5.73
CA LYS A 46 -4.83 -10.12 4.43
C LYS A 46 -4.11 -9.00 3.72
N VAL A 47 -2.95 -9.31 3.17
CA VAL A 47 -2.12 -8.40 2.40
C VAL A 47 -1.98 -8.94 0.98
N LEU A 48 -2.25 -8.10 -0.01
CA LEU A 48 -1.99 -8.39 -1.41
C LEU A 48 -0.86 -7.51 -1.92
N VAL A 49 0.09 -8.11 -2.62
CA VAL A 49 1.22 -7.40 -3.24
C VAL A 49 1.52 -7.99 -4.62
N LYS A 50 2.37 -7.31 -5.37
CA LYS A 50 2.92 -7.84 -6.62
C LYS A 50 3.59 -9.19 -6.41
N LYS A 51 3.37 -10.12 -7.33
CA LYS A 51 3.82 -11.51 -7.23
C LYS A 51 5.34 -11.62 -7.05
N GLU A 52 6.10 -10.85 -7.82
CA GLU A 52 7.56 -10.87 -7.83
C GLU A 52 8.16 -10.34 -6.51
N ASP A 53 7.41 -9.52 -5.79
CA ASP A 53 7.86 -8.83 -4.59
C ASP A 53 7.38 -9.51 -3.30
N LEU A 54 6.48 -10.50 -3.42
CA LEU A 54 5.75 -11.12 -2.32
C LEU A 54 6.66 -11.64 -1.21
N GLU A 55 7.59 -12.55 -1.52
CA GLU A 55 8.44 -13.16 -0.49
C GLU A 55 9.34 -12.12 0.19
N LYS A 56 9.90 -11.18 -0.58
CA LYS A 56 10.77 -10.13 -0.03
C LYS A 56 10.02 -9.20 0.91
N ILE A 57 8.84 -8.71 0.52
CA ILE A 57 8.01 -7.84 1.36
C ILE A 57 7.56 -8.59 2.61
N LYS A 58 7.10 -9.82 2.45
CA LYS A 58 6.68 -10.68 3.56
C LYS A 58 7.82 -10.87 4.54
N ASP A 59 8.99 -11.36 4.13
CA ASP A 59 10.10 -11.64 5.04
C ASP A 59 10.57 -10.39 5.78
N THR A 60 10.74 -9.27 5.05
CA THR A 60 11.09 -7.99 5.66
C THR A 60 10.01 -7.52 6.65
N CYS A 61 8.73 -7.59 6.29
CA CYS A 61 7.64 -7.21 7.18
C CYS A 61 7.61 -8.08 8.44
N MET A 62 7.75 -9.41 8.30
CA MET A 62 7.74 -10.34 9.42
C MET A 62 8.94 -10.14 10.35
N SER A 63 10.11 -9.75 9.81
CA SER A 63 11.28 -9.40 10.63
C SER A 63 11.07 -8.13 11.48
N LYS A 64 10.22 -7.21 11.02
CA LYS A 64 9.89 -5.96 11.72
C LYS A 64 8.79 -6.14 12.78
N LEU A 65 8.02 -7.23 12.71
CA LEU A 65 6.94 -7.53 13.65
C LEU A 65 7.45 -8.25 14.91
N LYS A 66 6.86 -7.92 16.06
CA LYS A 66 7.10 -8.62 17.33
C LYS A 66 6.55 -10.06 17.25
N ASP A 67 7.17 -11.00 17.97
CA ASP A 67 6.81 -12.43 17.91
C ASP A 67 5.33 -12.74 18.14
N LYS A 68 4.66 -11.95 19.00
CA LYS A 68 3.23 -12.08 19.30
C LYS A 68 2.30 -11.82 18.10
N VAL A 69 2.77 -11.10 17.08
CA VAL A 69 1.98 -10.67 15.91
C VAL A 69 2.37 -11.46 14.65
N LYS A 70 3.48 -12.20 14.68
CA LYS A 70 3.98 -12.98 13.55
C LYS A 70 3.02 -14.11 13.12
N ALA A 71 2.17 -14.60 14.01
CA ALA A 71 1.24 -15.68 13.69
C ALA A 71 -0.10 -15.12 13.17
N GLY A 72 -0.34 -15.20 11.86
CA GLY A 72 -1.70 -15.12 11.31
C GLY A 72 -1.90 -14.23 10.08
N VAL A 73 -0.97 -13.31 9.76
CA VAL A 73 -1.15 -12.44 8.59
C VAL A 73 -1.00 -13.24 7.31
N GLU A 74 -2.01 -13.19 6.44
CA GLU A 74 -2.02 -13.87 5.16
C GLU A 74 -1.50 -12.94 4.06
N PHE A 75 -0.35 -13.29 3.47
CA PHE A 75 0.20 -12.62 2.30
C PHE A 75 -0.17 -13.40 1.03
N ARG A 76 -0.70 -12.73 0.02
CA ARG A 76 -1.01 -13.32 -1.29
C ARG A 76 -0.52 -12.45 -2.45
N PRO A 77 -0.16 -13.06 -3.59
CA PRO A 77 0.11 -12.30 -4.80
C PRO A 77 -1.19 -11.76 -5.40
N SER A 78 -1.13 -10.61 -6.06
CA SER A 78 -2.19 -10.07 -6.92
C SER A 78 -1.61 -9.67 -8.28
N PRO A 79 -2.24 -10.06 -9.40
CA PRO A 79 -1.80 -9.67 -10.75
C PRO A 79 -2.14 -8.20 -11.07
N ASN A 80 -2.99 -7.55 -10.27
CA ASN A 80 -3.47 -6.19 -10.53
C ASN A 80 -2.64 -5.12 -9.79
N ILE A 81 -1.51 -5.49 -9.20
CA ILE A 81 -0.65 -4.57 -8.45
C ILE A 81 0.70 -4.51 -9.14
N ASN A 82 1.09 -3.34 -9.65
CA ASN A 82 2.42 -3.14 -10.21
C ASN A 82 3.41 -2.63 -9.15
N ALA A 83 2.91 -1.83 -8.20
CA ALA A 83 3.64 -1.38 -7.01
C ALA A 83 2.67 -1.11 -5.85
N GLY A 84 3.20 -1.06 -4.63
CA GLY A 84 2.41 -0.86 -3.42
C GLY A 84 1.73 -2.15 -2.94
N PHE A 85 0.58 -2.02 -2.28
CA PHE A 85 -0.11 -3.13 -1.62
C PHE A 85 -1.59 -2.86 -1.37
N PHE A 86 -2.37 -3.92 -1.18
CA PHE A 86 -3.66 -3.85 -0.50
C PHE A 86 -3.54 -4.48 0.87
N ILE A 87 -4.23 -3.93 1.86
CA ILE A 87 -4.36 -4.53 3.18
C ILE A 87 -5.83 -4.54 3.59
N SER A 88 -6.27 -5.65 4.16
CA SER A 88 -7.62 -5.79 4.70
C SER A 88 -7.59 -6.37 6.11
N PHE A 89 -8.61 -6.00 6.88
CA PHE A 89 -8.80 -6.35 8.29
C PHE A 89 -10.21 -6.92 8.49
N ASP A 90 -10.48 -7.47 9.67
CA ASP A 90 -11.82 -7.95 10.06
C ASP A 90 -12.43 -8.92 9.05
N LYS A 91 -11.60 -9.81 8.49
CA LYS A 91 -11.97 -10.79 7.45
C LYS A 91 -12.41 -10.14 6.13
N GLY A 92 -11.80 -9.01 5.78
CA GLY A 92 -12.05 -8.29 4.53
C GLY A 92 -13.15 -7.23 4.61
N LYS A 93 -13.71 -6.97 5.80
CA LYS A 93 -14.77 -5.94 5.97
C LYS A 93 -14.23 -4.52 5.89
N SER A 94 -12.96 -4.32 6.24
CA SER A 94 -12.28 -3.05 6.11
C SER A 94 -11.02 -3.26 5.29
N TYR A 95 -10.79 -2.39 4.32
CA TYR A 95 -9.63 -2.47 3.46
C TYR A 95 -9.09 -1.09 3.15
N PHE A 96 -7.81 -1.05 2.84
CA PHE A 96 -7.14 0.10 2.26
C PHE A 96 -6.46 -0.32 0.97
N ASP A 97 -6.64 0.51 -0.04
CA ASP A 97 -5.95 0.41 -1.32
C ASP A 97 -4.75 1.37 -1.32
N PHE A 98 -3.56 0.80 -1.22
CA PHE A 98 -2.28 1.50 -1.40
C PHE A 98 -1.54 0.97 -2.62
N SER A 99 -2.29 0.48 -3.63
CA SER A 99 -1.71 0.14 -4.93
C SER A 99 -1.29 1.40 -5.68
N ASP A 100 -0.49 1.20 -6.73
CA ASP A 100 -0.10 2.26 -7.66
C ASP A 100 -1.31 3.00 -8.25
N GLU A 101 -2.38 2.27 -8.59
CA GLU A 101 -3.61 2.84 -9.11
C GLU A 101 -4.37 3.64 -8.04
N GLY A 102 -4.59 3.04 -6.86
CA GLY A 102 -5.32 3.70 -5.77
C GLY A 102 -4.64 4.97 -5.26
N LEU A 103 -3.30 4.95 -5.15
CA LEU A 103 -2.53 6.12 -4.77
C LEU A 103 -2.51 7.20 -5.85
N LEU A 104 -2.39 6.80 -7.12
CA LEU A 104 -2.48 7.73 -8.24
C LEU A 104 -3.83 8.43 -8.25
N GLU A 105 -4.93 7.68 -8.12
CA GLU A 105 -6.27 8.25 -8.06
C GLU A 105 -6.42 9.23 -6.89
N ALA A 106 -6.03 8.83 -5.68
CA ALA A 106 -6.14 9.68 -4.49
C ALA A 106 -5.34 10.98 -4.62
N LEU A 107 -4.09 10.90 -5.10
CA LEU A 107 -3.23 12.07 -5.28
C LEU A 107 -3.71 12.94 -6.45
N SER A 108 -4.10 12.35 -7.57
CA SER A 108 -4.62 13.08 -8.73
C SER A 108 -5.93 13.79 -8.42
N ALA A 109 -6.80 13.23 -7.58
CA ALA A 109 -8.04 13.88 -7.14
C ALA A 109 -7.76 15.19 -6.38
N TYR A 110 -6.66 15.24 -5.62
CA TYR A 110 -6.25 16.44 -4.90
C TYR A 110 -5.43 17.41 -5.77
N LEU A 111 -4.44 16.91 -6.52
CA LEU A 111 -3.47 17.75 -7.21
C LEU A 111 -4.00 18.36 -8.52
N ASN A 112 -4.91 17.69 -9.22
CA ASN A 112 -5.46 18.24 -10.48
C ASN A 112 -6.28 19.53 -10.27
N PRO A 113 -7.15 19.63 -9.26
CA PRO A 113 -7.81 20.89 -8.92
C PRO A 113 -6.83 22.02 -8.59
N GLU A 114 -5.77 21.74 -7.82
CA GLU A 114 -4.75 22.76 -7.49
C GLU A 114 -3.98 23.22 -8.72
N LEU A 115 -3.58 22.29 -9.58
CA LEU A 115 -2.94 22.61 -10.86
C LEU A 115 -3.84 23.50 -11.74
N ALA A 116 -5.14 23.23 -11.78
CA ALA A 116 -6.09 24.02 -12.58
C ALA A 116 -6.20 25.48 -12.10
N LYS A 117 -5.95 25.77 -10.81
CA LYS A 117 -5.90 27.14 -10.29
C LYS A 117 -4.66 27.90 -10.75
N LEU A 118 -3.54 27.20 -10.95
CA LEU A 118 -2.25 27.80 -11.30
C LEU A 118 -2.09 28.14 -12.79
N ILE A 119 -2.86 27.47 -13.66
CA ILE A 119 -2.82 27.68 -15.13
C ILE A 119 -3.95 28.64 -15.58
N ARG A 120 -4.56 29.35 -14.63
CA ARG A 120 -5.52 30.42 -14.94
C ARG A 120 -4.82 31.74 -15.16
#